data_AF-A0A929F4K8-F1
#
_entry.id   AF-A0A929F4K8-F1
#
_cell.length_a   1.000
_cell.length_b   1.000
_cell.length_c   1.000
_cell.angle_alpha   90.00
_cell.angle_beta   90.00
_cell.angle_gamma   90.00
#
_symmetry.space_group_name_H-M   'P 1'
#
loop_
_entity.id
_entity.type
_entity.pdbx_description
1 polymer ?
#
loop_
_entity_poly.entity_id
_entity_poly.type
_entity_poly.pdbx_seq_one_letter_code
_entity_poly.pdbx_strand_id
1 'polypeptide(L)' 'MYKGDPILVNVYHALVASPDRYPKANYTLAAKFVKFVSSVAGQKVFREYGKTKYGTPLYSDAEYAEKWEH' A
#
# COMPACT_ATOMS: atom_id res chain seq x y z
N MET A 1 13.54 -16.81 -12.54
CA MET A 1 14.49 -15.68 -12.41
C MET A 1 13.66 -14.41 -12.52
N TYR A 2 13.22 -13.82 -11.40
CA TYR A 2 12.35 -12.61 -11.38
C TYR A 2 12.64 -11.70 -10.16
N LYS A 3 13.85 -11.79 -9.58
CA LYS A 3 14.31 -10.80 -8.59
C LYS A 3 15.02 -9.69 -9.36
N GLY A 4 14.40 -8.52 -9.49
CA GLY A 4 15.01 -7.33 -10.10
C GLY A 4 14.41 -6.85 -11.41
N ASP A 5 13.32 -7.46 -11.90
CA ASP A 5 12.58 -6.90 -13.02
C ASP A 5 11.88 -5.60 -12.58
N PRO A 6 12.16 -4.45 -13.22
CA PRO A 6 11.57 -3.16 -12.84
C PRO A 6 10.04 -3.12 -12.94
N ILE A 7 9.44 -4.09 -13.63
CA ILE A 7 8.00 -4.24 -13.84
C ILE A 7 7.31 -4.89 -12.63
N LEU A 8 8.04 -5.48 -11.68
CA LEU A 8 7.46 -6.15 -10.51
C LEU A 8 7.39 -5.23 -9.28
N VAL A 9 6.91 -4.01 -9.48
CA VAL A 9 6.57 -3.11 -8.36
C VAL A 9 5.29 -3.64 -7.73
N ASN A 10 5.38 -4.16 -6.51
CA ASN A 10 4.19 -4.54 -5.73
C ASN A 10 3.58 -3.29 -5.09
N VAL A 11 2.94 -2.48 -5.94
CA VAL A 11 2.11 -1.34 -5.54
C VAL A 11 0.81 -1.84 -4.93
N TYR A 12 0.38 -1.20 -3.84
CA TYR A 12 -0.93 -1.44 -3.24
C TYR A 12 -1.79 -0.19 -3.41
N HIS A 13 -3.10 -0.40 -3.59
CA HIS A 13 -4.08 0.68 -3.68
C HIS A 13 -5.03 0.61 -2.49
N ALA A 14 -5.24 1.74 -1.83
CA ALA A 14 -6.25 1.87 -0.78
C ALA A 14 -7.48 2.57 -1.38
N LEU A 15 -8.55 1.82 -1.62
CA LEU A 15 -9.78 2.32 -2.25
C LEU A 15 -10.87 2.51 -1.19
N VAL A 16 -11.55 3.65 -1.25
CA VAL A 16 -12.75 3.91 -0.43
C VAL A 16 -13.98 3.69 -1.30
N ALA A 17 -14.92 2.89 -0.82
CA ALA A 17 -16.19 2.68 -1.51
C ALA A 17 -16.95 4.00 -1.69
N SER A 18 -17.90 4.08 -2.63
CA SER A 18 -18.68 5.31 -2.82
C SER A 18 -19.76 5.46 -1.72
N PRO A 19 -19.84 6.61 -1.00
CA PRO A 19 -20.89 6.92 0.00
C PRO A 19 -22.31 6.78 -0.49
N ASP A 20 -22.55 7.21 -1.71
CA ASP A 20 -23.85 7.14 -2.36
C ASP A 20 -24.31 5.69 -2.61
N ARG A 21 -23.37 4.80 -2.96
CA ARG A 21 -23.69 3.40 -3.28
C ARG A 21 -23.77 2.48 -2.06
N TYR A 22 -23.08 2.81 -0.95
CA TYR A 22 -23.02 1.95 0.23
C TYR A 22 -23.28 2.72 1.54
N PRO A 23 -24.48 3.26 1.75
CA PRO A 23 -24.77 4.15 2.88
C PRO A 23 -24.56 3.53 4.28
N LYS A 24 -24.47 2.19 4.38
CA LYS A 24 -24.16 1.47 5.63
C LYS A 24 -22.66 1.32 5.90
N ALA A 25 -21.79 1.65 4.95
CA ALA A 25 -20.36 1.54 5.11
C ALA A 25 -19.81 2.66 6.01
N ASN A 26 -18.77 2.34 6.78
CA ASN A 26 -18.15 3.31 7.68
C ASN A 26 -17.08 4.12 6.96
N TYR A 27 -17.51 5.14 6.22
CA TYR A 27 -16.62 6.02 5.44
C TYR A 27 -15.57 6.72 6.28
N THR A 28 -15.94 7.16 7.48
CA THR A 28 -15.01 7.82 8.40
C THR A 28 -13.86 6.91 8.78
N LEU A 29 -14.13 5.62 9.04
CA LEU A 29 -13.10 4.64 9.34
C LEU A 29 -12.26 4.33 8.10
N ALA A 30 -12.88 4.16 6.94
CA ALA A 30 -12.16 3.93 5.68
C ALA A 30 -11.18 5.07 5.36
N ALA A 31 -11.62 6.34 5.50
CA ALA A 31 -10.75 7.50 5.29
C ALA A 31 -9.59 7.55 6.29
N LYS A 32 -9.85 7.21 7.57
CA LYS A 32 -8.80 7.10 8.59
C LYS A 32 -7.80 6.00 8.26
N PHE A 33 -8.26 4.86 7.75
CA PHE A 33 -7.41 3.76 7.32
C PHE A 33 -6.53 4.15 6.14
N VAL A 34 -7.09 4.78 5.10
CA VAL A 34 -6.31 5.30 3.96
C VAL A 34 -5.23 6.27 4.45
N LYS A 35 -5.60 7.22 5.32
CA LYS A 35 -4.64 8.18 5.89
C LYS A 35 -3.53 7.48 6.70
N PHE A 36 -3.86 6.44 7.45
CA PHE A 36 -2.87 5.64 8.18
C PHE A 36 -1.92 4.90 7.23
N VAL A 37 -2.46 4.24 6.21
CA VAL A 37 -1.70 3.49 5.22
C VAL A 37 -0.69 4.40 4.51
N SER A 38 -1.09 5.62 4.15
CA SER A 38 -0.20 6.63 3.54
C SER A 38 0.76 7.32 4.53
N SER A 39 0.63 7.09 5.84
CA SER A 39 1.50 7.72 6.84
C SER A 39 2.86 7.03 6.95
N VAL A 40 3.85 7.71 7.56
CA VAL A 40 5.17 7.13 7.86
C VAL A 40 5.07 5.82 8.64
N ALA A 41 4.16 5.74 9.61
CA ALA A 41 3.95 4.53 10.40
C ALA A 41 3.38 3.39 9.54
N GLY A 42 2.43 3.69 8.66
CA GLY A 42 1.87 2.73 7.71
C GLY A 42 2.92 2.21 6.72
N GLN A 43 3.67 3.11 6.08
CA GLN A 43 4.76 2.74 5.17
C GLN A 43 5.84 1.88 5.85
N LYS A 44 6.13 2.11 7.13
CA LYS A 44 7.07 1.29 7.89
C LYS A 44 6.62 -0.18 7.95
N VAL A 45 5.33 -0.44 8.15
CA VAL A 45 4.77 -1.80 8.15
C VAL A 45 5.07 -2.50 6.82
N PHE A 46 4.83 -1.85 5.68
CA PHE A 46 5.12 -2.42 4.36
C PHE A 46 6.61 -2.65 4.14
N ARG A 47 7.46 -1.71 4.58
CA ARG A 47 8.93 -1.82 4.49
C ARG A 47 9.50 -2.92 5.38
N GLU A 48 8.79 -3.37 6.41
CA GLU A 48 9.25 -4.43 7.32
C GLU A 48 8.63 -5.79 7.01
N TYR A 49 7.46 -5.80 6.37
CA TYR A 49 6.73 -7.02 6.07
C TYR A 49 7.51 -7.95 5.14
N GLY A 50 7.67 -9.21 5.55
CA GLY A 50 8.37 -10.25 4.79
C GLY A 50 9.89 -10.24 4.94
N LYS A 51 10.52 -9.18 5.49
CA LYS A 51 11.98 -9.12 5.67
C LYS A 51 12.53 -10.28 6.48
N THR A 52 11.94 -10.57 7.64
CA THR A 52 12.40 -11.64 8.53
C THR A 52 12.31 -13.02 7.88
N LYS A 53 11.32 -13.23 7.01
CA LYS A 53 11.06 -14.55 6.41
C LYS A 53 11.75 -14.75 5.05
N TYR A 54 11.95 -13.69 4.28
CA TYR A 54 12.41 -13.77 2.89
C TYR A 54 13.70 -12.97 2.61
N GLY A 55 14.27 -12.30 3.63
CA GLY A 55 15.51 -11.50 3.53
C GLY A 55 15.34 -10.13 2.85
N THR A 56 14.18 -9.86 2.25
CA THR A 56 13.84 -8.59 1.59
C THR A 56 12.38 -8.21 1.90
N PRO A 57 12.02 -6.92 1.90
CA PRO A 57 10.62 -6.53 1.99
C PRO A 57 9.83 -7.09 0.80
N LEU A 58 8.59 -7.49 1.05
CA LEU A 58 7.72 -8.07 0.02
C LEU A 58 7.06 -7.00 -0.86
N TYR A 59 6.87 -5.80 -0.32
CA TYR A 59 6.21 -4.68 -0.97
C TYR A 59 7.18 -3.51 -1.16
N SER A 60 7.00 -2.79 -2.26
CA SER A 60 7.64 -1.50 -2.47
C SER A 60 6.79 -0.42 -1.80
N ASP A 61 7.42 0.54 -1.13
CA ASP A 61 6.68 1.64 -0.51
C ASP A 61 6.27 2.71 -1.54
N ALA A 62 5.39 3.63 -1.11
CA ALA A 62 4.80 4.65 -1.98
C ALA A 62 5.84 5.53 -2.69
N GLU A 63 6.97 5.87 -2.05
CA GLU A 63 8.00 6.71 -2.69
C GLU A 63 8.73 5.98 -3.83
N TYR A 64 8.79 4.65 -3.76
CA TYR A 64 9.33 3.82 -4.83
C TYR A 64 8.32 3.61 -5.97
N ALA A 65 7.03 3.56 -5.64
CA ALA A 65 5.93 3.44 -6.59
C ALA A 65 5.75 4.69 -7.47
N GLU A 66 5.92 5.87 -6.90
CA GLU A 66 5.74 7.16 -7.59
C GLU A 66 6.64 7.30 -8.83
N LYS A 67 7.77 6.58 -8.87
CA LYS A 67 8.69 6.55 -10.03
C LYS A 67 8.13 5.82 -11.27
N TRP A 68 7.01 5.11 -11.11
CA TRP A 68 6.41 4.25 -12.12
C TRP A 68 4.94 4.60 -12.41
N GLU A 69 4.39 5.60 -11.72
CA GLU A 69 3.09 6.19 -12.04
C GLU A 69 3.31 7.23 -13.15
N HIS A 70 2.87 6.91 -14.38
CA HIS A 70 2.91 7.77 -15.57
C HIS A 70 1.49 8.18 -15.96
#